data_AF-A0A2M8U575-F1
#
_entry.id   AF-A0A2M8U575-F1
#
_cell.length_a   1.000
_cell.length_b   1.000
_cell.length_c   1.000
_cell.angle_alpha   90.00
_cell.angle_beta   90.00
_cell.angle_gamma   90.00
#
_symmetry.space_group_name_H-M   'P 1'
#
loop_
_entity.id
_entity.type
_entity.pdbx_description
1 polymer ?
#
loop_
_entity_poly.entity_id
_entity_poly.type
_entity_poly.pdbx_seq_one_letter_code
_entity_poly.pdbx_strand_id
1 'polypeptide(L)'
;MIRRLWRFLQPYWLTLIRPSTSLSLGLLVVCGFIAGIIFWGGFNTALELTNTERFCVSCHEMRDNVFAELKDTIHYTNRSGVRATCPDCHVPHNWTDKIARKMQASKEVWGKIFGTINTREKFVAMRLELAQHEWVRLKANNSLECRNCHSADSMDLTKQSERAAIMHSRHLFPGEKTCIDCHKGIAHRLPNMAGVPGWN
;
A
#
# COMPACT_ATOMS: atom_id res chain seq x y z
N MET A 1 -19.73 27.20 23.71
CA MET A 1 -18.54 26.32 23.57
C MET A 1 -17.33 27.01 22.93
N ILE A 2 -17.48 27.64 21.76
CA ILE A 2 -16.36 28.24 20.99
C ILE A 2 -15.54 29.28 21.79
N ARG A 3 -16.19 30.20 22.52
CA ARG A 3 -15.50 31.19 23.36
C ARG A 3 -14.68 30.60 24.52
N ARG A 4 -15.10 29.46 25.08
CA ARG A 4 -14.36 28.76 26.15
C ARG A 4 -13.15 28.02 25.58
N LEU A 5 -13.31 27.38 24.42
CA LEU A 5 -12.22 26.72 23.71
C LEU A 5 -11.16 27.73 23.27
N TRP A 6 -11.58 28.89 22.77
CA TRP A 6 -10.68 29.98 22.38
C TRP A 6 -9.89 30.54 23.58
N ARG A 7 -10.54 30.81 24.72
CA ARG A 7 -9.85 31.28 25.93
C ARG A 7 -8.86 30.24 26.49
N PHE A 8 -9.13 28.95 26.28
CA PHE A 8 -8.24 27.87 26.67
C PHE A 8 -7.03 27.72 25.74
N LEU A 9 -7.21 27.92 24.42
CA LEU A 9 -6.15 27.83 23.42
C LEU A 9 -5.30 29.10 23.26
N GLN A 10 -5.88 30.27 23.57
CA GLN A 10 -5.23 31.58 23.49
C GLN A 10 -3.86 31.66 24.19
N PRO A 11 -3.65 31.18 25.43
CA PRO A 11 -2.34 31.26 26.08
C PRO A 11 -1.26 30.40 25.40
N TYR A 12 -1.62 29.23 24.89
CA TYR A 12 -0.68 28.36 24.14
C TYR A 12 -0.32 28.98 22.79
N TRP A 13 -1.32 29.52 22.09
CA TRP A 13 -1.13 30.21 20.81
C TRP A 13 -0.24 31.45 20.95
N LEU A 14 -0.46 32.26 21.98
CA LEU A 14 0.38 33.42 22.28
C LEU A 14 1.80 33.03 22.64
N THR A 15 2.01 31.91 23.33
CA THR A 15 3.34 31.38 23.63
C THR A 15 4.09 30.94 22.37
N LEU A 16 3.38 30.35 21.39
CA LEU A 16 3.99 29.88 20.14
C LEU A 16 4.41 31.02 19.19
N ILE A 17 3.71 32.15 19.19
CA ILE A 17 3.94 33.25 18.23
C ILE A 17 4.85 34.33 18.82
N ARG A 18 4.98 34.41 20.15
CA ARG A 18 5.87 35.38 20.78
C ARG A 18 7.32 35.05 20.49
N PRO A 19 8.12 35.99 19.95
CA PRO A 19 9.55 35.77 19.75
C PRO A 19 10.23 35.53 21.10
N SER A 20 11.15 34.56 21.12
CA SER A 20 11.91 34.24 22.32
C SER A 20 12.79 35.43 22.72
N THR A 21 12.61 35.93 23.94
CA THR A 21 13.42 37.01 24.52
C THR A 21 14.66 36.51 25.26
N SER A 22 14.78 35.20 25.48
CA SER A 22 15.84 34.57 26.29
C SER A 22 16.85 33.74 25.49
N LEU A 23 16.48 33.25 24.31
CA LEU A 23 17.36 32.48 23.40
C LEU A 23 17.77 33.34 22.21
N SER A 24 19.05 33.25 21.81
CA SER A 24 19.54 33.96 20.63
C SER A 24 18.93 33.39 19.35
N LEU A 25 18.74 34.24 18.34
CA LEU A 25 18.21 33.82 17.05
C LEU A 25 19.07 32.72 16.40
N GLY A 26 20.39 32.82 16.51
CA GLY A 26 21.32 31.81 16.00
C GLY A 26 21.13 30.44 16.65
N LEU A 27 20.94 30.40 17.98
CA LEU A 27 20.67 29.15 18.70
C LEU A 27 19.34 28.52 18.25
N LEU A 28 18.28 29.32 18.11
CA LEU A 28 16.97 28.84 17.65
C LEU A 28 17.03 28.26 16.23
N VAL A 29 17.74 28.92 15.32
CA VAL A 29 17.92 28.44 13.94
C VAL A 29 18.72 27.14 13.89
N VAL A 30 19.84 27.07 14.62
CA VAL A 30 20.68 25.85 14.65
C VAL A 30 19.93 24.68 15.29
N CYS A 31 19.30 24.89 16.44
CA CYS A 31 18.50 23.85 17.09
C CYS A 31 17.31 23.42 16.22
N GLY A 32 16.61 24.36 15.60
CA GLY A 32 15.50 24.06 14.69
C GLY A 32 15.94 23.27 13.46
N PHE A 33 17.08 23.61 12.87
CA PHE A 33 17.65 22.89 11.74
C PHE A 33 18.06 21.45 12.12
N ILE A 34 18.77 21.28 13.25
CA ILE A 34 19.14 19.96 13.77
C ILE A 34 17.88 19.12 14.07
N ALA A 35 16.89 19.71 14.76
CA ALA A 35 15.62 19.04 15.02
C ALA A 35 14.90 18.66 13.72
N GLY A 36 14.95 19.52 12.70
CA GLY A 36 14.41 19.26 11.37
C GLY A 36 15.08 18.08 10.67
N ILE A 37 16.42 17.99 10.71
CA ILE A 37 17.17 16.85 10.17
C ILE A 37 16.80 15.56 10.90
N ILE A 38 16.77 15.58 12.23
CA ILE A 38 16.42 14.40 13.04
C ILE A 38 14.99 13.95 12.72
N PHE A 39 14.04 14.89 12.64
CA PHE A 39 12.66 14.59 12.30
C PHE A 39 12.54 14.02 10.88
N TRP A 40 13.16 14.66 9.89
CA TRP A 40 13.11 14.23 8.50
C TRP A 40 13.73 12.83 8.32
N GLY A 41 14.90 12.62 8.92
CA GLY A 41 15.58 11.32 8.90
C GLY A 41 14.74 10.25 9.59
N GLY A 42 14.30 10.51 10.83
CA GLY A 42 13.48 9.58 11.60
C GLY A 42 12.16 9.23 10.91
N PHE A 43 11.47 10.23 10.33
CA PHE A 43 10.24 10.03 9.59
C PHE A 43 10.44 9.13 8.36
N ASN A 44 11.44 9.43 7.51
CA ASN A 44 11.69 8.63 6.32
C ASN A 44 12.18 7.21 6.66
N THR A 45 12.98 7.06 7.72
CA THR A 45 13.37 5.73 8.20
C THR A 45 12.16 4.92 8.66
N ALA A 46 11.26 5.50 9.47
CA ALA A 46 10.04 4.82 9.90
C ALA A 46 9.12 4.50 8.70
N LEU A 47 9.02 5.43 7.74
CA LEU A 47 8.26 5.24 6.52
C LEU A 47 8.77 4.04 5.72
N GLU A 48 10.08 3.89 5.62
CA GLU A 48 10.71 2.82 4.85
C GLU A 48 10.68 1.48 5.59
N LEU A 49 10.89 1.47 6.91
CA LEU A 49 10.71 0.27 7.72
C LEU A 49 9.30 -0.31 7.57
N THR A 50 8.28 0.55 7.55
CA THR A 50 6.89 0.16 7.34
C THR A 50 6.55 -0.19 5.88
N ASN A 51 7.52 -0.11 4.96
CA ASN A 51 7.43 -0.64 3.60
C ASN A 51 8.14 -1.98 3.44
N THR A 52 8.60 -2.62 4.51
CA THR A 52 9.30 -3.90 4.37
C THR A 52 8.34 -5.08 4.49
N GLU A 53 8.59 -6.17 3.76
CA GLU A 53 7.88 -7.44 3.94
C GLU A 53 7.94 -7.90 5.41
N ARG A 54 9.10 -7.73 6.06
CA ARG A 54 9.28 -8.04 7.49
C ARG A 54 8.27 -7.31 8.38
N PHE A 55 7.99 -6.04 8.10
CA PHE A 55 6.97 -5.30 8.82
C PHE A 55 5.57 -5.82 8.49
N CYS A 56 5.25 -6.02 7.20
CA CYS A 56 3.95 -6.53 6.77
C CYS A 56 3.59 -7.87 7.46
N VAL A 57 4.54 -8.80 7.53
CA VAL A 57 4.36 -10.14 8.14
C VAL A 57 4.60 -10.16 9.65
N SER A 58 4.86 -9.01 10.28
CA SER A 58 4.90 -8.92 11.75
C SER A 58 3.49 -9.08 12.35
N CYS A 59 2.45 -8.80 11.55
CA CYS A 59 1.06 -9.10 11.86
C CYS A 59 0.75 -10.56 11.49
N HIS A 60 0.19 -11.32 12.43
CA HIS A 60 -0.18 -12.72 12.20
C HIS A 60 -1.25 -12.86 11.11
N GLU A 61 -2.14 -11.86 10.96
CA GLU A 61 -3.16 -11.83 9.92
C GLU A 61 -2.55 -11.86 8.51
N MET A 62 -1.42 -11.20 8.31
CA MET A 62 -0.72 -11.20 7.02
C MET A 62 0.16 -12.45 6.87
N ARG A 63 0.90 -12.79 7.93
CA ARG A 63 1.85 -13.91 7.97
C ARG A 63 1.19 -15.26 7.72
N ASP A 64 0.06 -15.51 8.37
CA ASP A 64 -0.58 -16.84 8.41
C ASP A 64 -1.57 -17.03 7.25
N ASN A 65 -1.95 -15.94 6.58
CA ASN A 65 -2.87 -15.96 5.44
C ASN A 65 -2.14 -15.62 4.12
N VAL A 66 -2.12 -14.34 3.74
CA VAL A 66 -1.69 -13.90 2.40
C VAL A 66 -0.21 -14.17 2.11
N PHE A 67 0.65 -14.10 3.13
CA PHE A 67 2.08 -14.43 2.95
C PHE A 67 2.28 -15.93 2.73
N ALA A 68 1.52 -16.79 3.41
CA ALA A 68 1.55 -18.23 3.16
C ALA A 68 1.09 -18.53 1.72
N GLU A 69 0.05 -17.85 1.24
CA GLU A 69 -0.46 -18.02 -0.12
C GLU A 69 0.51 -17.50 -1.20
N LEU A 70 1.27 -16.44 -0.92
CA LEU A 70 2.27 -15.90 -1.84
C LEU A 70 3.37 -16.93 -2.18
N LYS A 71 3.73 -17.78 -1.22
CA LYS A 71 4.84 -18.75 -1.35
C LYS A 71 4.66 -19.75 -2.47
N ASP A 72 3.41 -20.08 -2.80
CA ASP A 72 3.07 -21.03 -3.85
C ASP A 72 3.05 -20.39 -5.25
N THR A 73 3.45 -19.13 -5.38
CA THR A 73 3.35 -18.37 -6.64
C THR A 73 4.72 -18.04 -7.24
N ILE A 74 4.72 -17.71 -8.54
CA ILE A 74 5.93 -17.26 -9.26
C ILE A 74 6.52 -15.96 -8.70
N HIS A 75 5.70 -15.17 -8.00
CA HIS A 75 6.15 -13.94 -7.35
C HIS A 75 6.98 -14.20 -6.10
N TYR A 76 6.97 -15.43 -5.56
CA TYR A 76 7.84 -15.83 -4.44
C TYR A 76 9.03 -16.66 -4.90
N THR A 77 8.80 -17.69 -5.71
CA THR A 77 9.85 -18.59 -6.24
C THR A 77 9.81 -18.61 -7.75
N ASN A 78 10.89 -18.20 -8.39
CA ASN A 78 11.02 -18.17 -9.85
C ASN A 78 12.45 -18.47 -10.30
N ARG A 79 12.60 -18.71 -11.60
CA ARG A 79 13.87 -19.05 -12.25
C ARG A 79 14.95 -17.96 -12.21
N SER A 80 14.57 -16.70 -12.04
CA SER A 80 15.49 -15.56 -12.06
C SER A 80 16.07 -15.22 -10.69
N GLY A 81 15.48 -15.72 -9.60
CA GLY A 81 15.83 -15.34 -8.23
C GLY A 81 15.37 -13.94 -7.81
N VAL A 82 14.96 -13.08 -8.75
CA VAL A 82 14.32 -11.79 -8.48
C VAL A 82 12.85 -12.01 -8.18
N ARG A 83 12.42 -11.65 -6.97
CA ARG A 83 11.03 -11.87 -6.52
C ARG A 83 10.39 -10.55 -6.11
N ALA A 84 9.08 -10.48 -6.26
CA ALA A 84 8.30 -9.40 -5.67
C ALA A 84 8.02 -9.73 -4.20
N THR A 85 7.94 -8.68 -3.40
CA THR A 85 7.60 -8.72 -1.98
C THR A 85 6.29 -7.98 -1.75
N CYS A 86 5.73 -8.04 -0.54
CA CYS A 86 4.49 -7.34 -0.18
C CYS A 86 4.42 -5.87 -0.67
N PRO A 87 5.41 -5.00 -0.39
CA PRO A 87 5.36 -3.59 -0.81
C PRO A 87 5.37 -3.40 -2.32
N ASP A 88 6.04 -4.27 -3.09
CA ASP A 88 6.17 -4.11 -4.55
C ASP A 88 4.79 -4.15 -5.24
N CYS A 89 3.83 -4.89 -4.65
CA CYS A 89 2.46 -4.98 -5.14
C CYS A 89 1.46 -4.10 -4.35
N HIS A 90 1.71 -3.82 -3.08
CA HIS A 90 0.76 -3.12 -2.21
C HIS A 90 1.08 -1.65 -1.94
N VAL A 91 2.31 -1.20 -2.18
CA VAL A 91 2.78 0.15 -1.86
C VAL A 91 3.39 0.80 -3.10
N PRO A 92 2.75 1.84 -3.67
CA PRO A 92 3.31 2.57 -4.80
C PRO A 92 4.71 3.14 -4.51
N HIS A 93 5.57 3.21 -5.54
CA HIS A 93 6.94 3.70 -5.39
C HIS A 93 6.99 5.24 -5.30
N ASN A 94 6.18 5.94 -6.08
CA ASN A 94 6.12 7.39 -6.11
C ASN A 94 5.64 7.94 -4.76
N TRP A 95 6.29 9.01 -4.28
CA TRP A 95 6.06 9.53 -2.93
C TRP A 95 4.59 9.88 -2.67
N THR A 96 3.94 10.62 -3.57
CA THR A 96 2.53 11.04 -3.39
C THR A 96 1.60 9.84 -3.26
N ASP A 97 1.74 8.86 -4.17
CA ASP A 97 0.91 7.65 -4.18
C ASP A 97 1.20 6.77 -2.96
N LYS A 98 2.48 6.67 -2.56
CA LYS A 98 2.93 5.97 -1.36
C LYS A 98 2.27 6.55 -0.10
N ILE A 99 2.31 7.86 0.06
CA ILE A 99 1.68 8.54 1.21
C ILE A 99 0.17 8.36 1.18
N ALA A 100 -0.48 8.52 0.02
CA ALA A 100 -1.91 8.29 -0.12
C ALA A 100 -2.31 6.86 0.29
N ARG A 101 -1.55 5.84 -0.14
CA ARG A 101 -1.80 4.45 0.25
C ARG A 101 -1.57 4.21 1.72
N LYS A 102 -0.54 4.80 2.33
CA LYS A 102 -0.29 4.70 3.77
C LYS A 102 -1.39 5.36 4.61
N MET A 103 -1.95 6.48 4.15
CA MET A 103 -3.12 7.08 4.77
C MET A 103 -4.33 6.14 4.72
N GLN A 104 -4.58 5.47 3.59
CA GLN A 104 -5.63 4.45 3.49
C GLN A 104 -5.34 3.22 4.37
N ALA A 105 -4.08 2.78 4.42
CA ALA A 105 -3.62 1.64 5.24
C ALA A 105 -3.84 1.85 6.73
N SER A 106 -3.94 3.10 7.20
CA SER A 106 -4.26 3.39 8.60
C SER A 106 -5.56 2.70 9.07
N LYS A 107 -6.49 2.41 8.15
CA LYS A 107 -7.70 1.61 8.44
C LYS A 107 -7.38 0.16 8.80
N GLU A 108 -6.32 -0.42 8.24
CA GLU A 108 -5.87 -1.77 8.55
C GLU A 108 -5.36 -1.86 10.00
N VAL A 109 -4.76 -0.77 10.52
CA VAL A 109 -4.37 -0.67 11.93
C VAL A 109 -5.60 -0.69 12.84
N TRP A 110 -6.68 0.01 12.47
CA TRP A 110 -7.95 -0.09 13.19
C TRP A 110 -8.54 -1.50 13.11
N GLY A 111 -8.46 -2.15 11.95
CA GLY A 111 -8.85 -3.56 11.78
C GLY A 111 -8.08 -4.49 12.72
N LYS A 112 -6.77 -4.25 12.90
CA LYS A 112 -5.92 -4.97 13.87
C LYS A 112 -6.37 -4.73 15.31
N ILE A 113 -6.59 -3.47 15.69
CA ILE A 113 -7.01 -3.09 17.05
C ILE A 113 -8.36 -3.72 17.43
N PHE A 114 -9.32 -3.71 16.50
CA PHE A 114 -10.65 -4.28 16.74
C PHE A 114 -10.75 -5.78 16.40
N GLY A 115 -9.69 -6.38 15.84
CA GLY A 115 -9.65 -7.80 15.50
C GLY A 115 -10.67 -8.21 14.42
N THR A 116 -10.80 -7.42 13.36
CA THR A 116 -11.75 -7.67 12.26
C THR A 116 -11.45 -8.97 11.52
N ILE A 117 -10.16 -9.29 11.34
CA ILE A 117 -9.68 -10.51 10.65
C ILE A 117 -8.63 -11.29 11.47
N ASN A 118 -8.72 -11.23 12.79
CA ASN A 118 -7.70 -11.80 13.68
C ASN A 118 -7.70 -13.34 13.78
N THR A 119 -8.63 -14.03 13.13
CA THR A 119 -8.66 -15.50 12.99
C THR A 119 -8.80 -15.90 11.53
N ARG A 120 -8.44 -17.15 11.20
CA ARG A 120 -8.53 -17.66 9.83
C ARG A 120 -9.96 -17.61 9.31
N GLU A 121 -10.93 -17.94 10.15
CA GLU A 121 -12.36 -17.97 9.81
C GLU A 121 -12.86 -16.57 9.45
N LYS A 122 -12.49 -15.57 10.26
CA LYS A 122 -12.83 -14.16 9.99
C LYS A 122 -12.16 -13.65 8.71
N PHE A 123 -10.88 -13.98 8.50
CA PHE A 123 -10.18 -13.62 7.27
C PHE A 123 -10.85 -14.23 6.04
N VAL A 124 -11.22 -15.52 6.09
CA VAL A 124 -11.91 -16.20 4.99
C VAL A 124 -13.29 -15.60 4.74
N ALA A 125 -14.05 -15.28 5.80
CA ALA A 125 -15.35 -14.62 5.68
C ALA A 125 -15.26 -13.25 5.00
N MET A 126 -14.20 -12.50 5.27
CA MET A 126 -13.95 -11.17 4.66
C MET A 126 -13.15 -11.22 3.35
N ARG A 127 -12.70 -12.40 2.89
CA ARG A 127 -11.73 -12.50 1.79
C ARG A 127 -12.19 -11.79 0.52
N LEU A 128 -13.45 -11.99 0.12
CA LEU A 128 -13.98 -11.39 -1.11
C LEU A 128 -13.99 -9.87 -1.01
N GLU A 129 -14.46 -9.32 0.10
CA GLU A 129 -14.48 -7.88 0.35
C GLU A 129 -13.07 -7.27 0.31
N LEU A 130 -12.12 -7.88 1.03
CA LEU A 130 -10.73 -7.43 1.06
C LEU A 130 -10.08 -7.50 -0.34
N ALA A 131 -10.34 -8.57 -1.09
CA ALA A 131 -9.84 -8.71 -2.45
C ALA A 131 -10.44 -7.65 -3.38
N GLN A 132 -11.73 -7.35 -3.26
CA GLN A 132 -12.40 -6.31 -4.04
C GLN A 132 -11.82 -4.93 -3.78
N HIS A 133 -11.49 -4.58 -2.53
CA HIS A 133 -10.83 -3.31 -2.21
C HIS A 133 -9.51 -3.17 -2.99
N GLU A 134 -8.69 -4.21 -2.98
CA GLU A 134 -7.41 -4.20 -3.69
C GLU A 134 -7.57 -4.23 -5.21
N TRP A 135 -8.57 -4.94 -5.75
CA TRP A 135 -8.86 -4.92 -7.19
C TRP A 135 -9.35 -3.57 -7.68
N VAL A 136 -10.24 -2.91 -6.92
CA VAL A 136 -10.72 -1.56 -7.24
C VAL A 136 -9.55 -0.59 -7.22
N ARG A 137 -8.67 -0.67 -6.23
CA ARG A 137 -7.46 0.16 -6.13
C ARG A 137 -6.53 -0.04 -7.34
N LEU A 138 -6.13 -1.29 -7.61
CA LEU A 138 -5.25 -1.65 -8.72
C LEU A 138 -5.88 -1.35 -10.08
N LYS A 139 -7.21 -1.31 -10.18
CA LYS A 139 -7.87 -0.90 -11.43
C LYS A 139 -7.86 0.61 -11.58
N ALA A 140 -8.15 1.34 -10.51
CA ALA A 140 -8.24 2.81 -10.50
C ALA A 140 -6.91 3.48 -10.88
N ASN A 141 -5.77 2.85 -10.58
CA ASN A 141 -4.45 3.36 -10.93
C ASN A 141 -3.82 2.67 -12.16
N ASN A 142 -4.62 2.01 -13.00
CA ASN A 142 -4.16 1.27 -14.19
C ASN A 142 -3.10 0.20 -13.88
N SER A 143 -3.21 -0.45 -12.73
CA SER A 143 -2.31 -1.52 -12.26
C SER A 143 -0.85 -1.06 -12.20
N LEU A 144 -0.64 0.15 -11.69
CA LEU A 144 0.67 0.79 -11.57
C LEU A 144 1.72 -0.15 -10.95
N GLU A 145 1.37 -0.81 -9.85
CA GLU A 145 2.25 -1.73 -9.13
C GLU A 145 2.66 -2.94 -9.98
N CYS A 146 1.76 -3.45 -10.85
CA CYS A 146 2.11 -4.49 -11.80
C CYS A 146 3.07 -3.96 -12.87
N ARG A 147 2.82 -2.76 -13.38
CA ARG A 147 3.56 -2.14 -14.49
C ARG A 147 4.97 -1.69 -14.11
N ASN A 148 5.25 -1.51 -12.82
CA ASN A 148 6.61 -1.25 -12.32
C ASN A 148 7.60 -2.37 -12.68
N CYS A 149 7.10 -3.59 -12.91
CA CYS A 149 7.91 -4.73 -13.34
C CYS A 149 7.46 -5.32 -14.69
N HIS A 150 6.17 -5.21 -15.03
CA HIS A 150 5.58 -5.74 -16.26
C HIS A 150 5.27 -4.63 -17.26
N SER A 151 6.25 -4.26 -18.07
CA SER A 151 6.04 -3.32 -19.17
C SER A 151 5.22 -3.97 -20.30
N ALA A 152 4.21 -3.25 -20.78
CA ALA A 152 3.46 -3.65 -21.97
C ALA A 152 4.32 -3.59 -23.23
N ASP A 153 5.26 -2.63 -23.30
CA ASP A 153 6.13 -2.41 -24.46
C ASP A 153 7.20 -3.50 -24.59
N SER A 154 7.58 -4.12 -23.48
CA SER A 154 8.62 -5.15 -23.43
C SER A 154 8.05 -6.57 -23.33
N MET A 155 6.74 -6.73 -23.47
CA MET A 155 6.09 -8.02 -23.33
C MET A 155 6.18 -8.82 -24.64
N ASP A 156 6.91 -9.94 -24.63
CA ASP A 156 7.03 -10.81 -25.80
C ASP A 156 5.79 -11.71 -25.95
N LEU A 157 4.92 -11.40 -26.91
CA LEU A 157 3.72 -12.19 -27.21
C LEU A 157 4.05 -13.61 -27.70
N THR A 158 5.19 -13.82 -28.33
CA THR A 158 5.59 -15.13 -28.89
C THR A 158 5.89 -16.16 -27.79
N LYS A 159 6.16 -15.69 -26.57
CA LYS A 159 6.41 -16.52 -25.39
C LYS A 159 5.15 -16.75 -24.54
N GLN A 160 4.01 -16.22 -24.95
CA GLN A 160 2.74 -16.38 -24.25
C GLN A 160 1.92 -17.51 -24.85
N SER A 161 0.96 -18.03 -24.07
CA SER A 161 -0.11 -18.84 -24.66
C SER A 161 -0.88 -18.01 -25.68
N GLU A 162 -1.38 -18.65 -26.74
CA GLU A 162 -2.18 -17.99 -27.80
C GLU A 162 -3.32 -17.14 -27.23
N ARG A 163 -4.07 -17.69 -26.27
CA ARG A 163 -5.16 -16.96 -25.59
C ARG A 163 -4.66 -15.67 -24.94
N ALA A 164 -3.57 -15.73 -24.19
CA ALA A 164 -3.02 -14.56 -23.50
C ALA A 164 -2.54 -13.51 -24.51
N ALA A 165 -1.86 -13.93 -25.58
CA ALA A 165 -1.39 -13.01 -26.62
C ALA A 165 -2.56 -12.27 -27.31
N ILE A 166 -3.65 -12.98 -27.61
CA ILE A 166 -4.87 -12.39 -28.18
C ILE A 166 -5.49 -11.40 -27.20
N MET A 167 -5.65 -11.77 -25.92
CA MET A 167 -6.27 -10.91 -24.92
C MET A 167 -5.43 -9.66 -24.63
N HIS A 168 -4.11 -9.77 -24.54
CA HIS A 168 -3.23 -8.62 -24.36
C HIS A 168 -3.29 -7.68 -25.57
N SER A 169 -3.22 -8.22 -26.78
CA SER A 169 -3.29 -7.41 -28.01
C SER A 169 -4.62 -6.68 -28.18
N ARG A 170 -5.73 -7.34 -27.84
CA ARG A 170 -7.07 -6.77 -28.02
C ARG A 170 -7.47 -5.79 -26.92
N HIS A 171 -7.08 -6.05 -25.67
CA HIS A 171 -7.65 -5.33 -24.53
C HIS A 171 -6.62 -4.60 -23.67
N LEU A 172 -5.41 -5.14 -23.51
CA LEU A 172 -4.40 -4.52 -22.65
C LEU A 172 -3.66 -3.38 -23.37
N PHE A 173 -3.14 -3.65 -24.58
CA PHE A 173 -2.32 -2.67 -25.31
C PHE A 173 -3.10 -1.45 -25.80
N PRO A 174 -4.37 -1.58 -26.26
CA PRO A 174 -5.19 -0.41 -26.56
C PRO A 174 -5.67 0.36 -25.32
N GLY A 175 -5.42 -0.15 -24.11
CA GLY A 175 -5.81 0.49 -22.86
C GLY A 175 -7.27 0.27 -22.44
N GLU A 176 -7.99 -0.66 -23.07
CA GLU A 176 -9.39 -0.98 -22.71
C GLU A 176 -9.52 -1.67 -21.35
N LYS A 177 -8.50 -2.43 -20.94
CA LYS A 177 -8.43 -3.19 -19.69
C LYS A 177 -7.09 -3.00 -19.00
N THR A 178 -7.12 -3.15 -17.69
CA THR A 178 -5.94 -3.16 -16.81
C THR A 178 -5.51 -4.59 -16.52
N CYS A 179 -4.31 -4.77 -15.94
CA CYS A 179 -3.81 -6.10 -15.58
C CYS A 179 -4.78 -6.84 -14.63
N ILE A 180 -5.31 -6.13 -13.64
CA ILE A 180 -6.18 -6.71 -12.60
C ILE A 180 -7.61 -7.03 -13.08
N ASP A 181 -8.02 -6.53 -14.25
CA ASP A 181 -9.32 -6.90 -14.83
C ASP A 181 -9.38 -8.40 -15.16
N CYS A 182 -8.26 -8.98 -15.60
CA CYS A 182 -8.15 -10.39 -15.96
C CYS A 182 -7.41 -11.21 -14.90
N HIS A 183 -6.31 -10.68 -14.36
CA HIS A 183 -5.43 -11.42 -13.46
C HIS A 183 -5.85 -11.26 -12.00
N LYS A 184 -7.00 -11.83 -11.61
CA LYS A 184 -7.42 -11.88 -10.20
C LYS A 184 -6.89 -13.16 -9.55
N GLY A 185 -6.45 -13.06 -8.29
CA GLY A 185 -5.91 -14.20 -7.54
C GLY A 185 -4.50 -14.63 -7.96
N ILE A 186 -3.65 -13.70 -8.41
CA ILE A 186 -2.28 -13.97 -8.89
C ILE A 186 -1.34 -14.37 -7.75
N ALA A 187 -1.35 -13.57 -6.68
CA ALA A 187 -0.43 -13.70 -5.55
C ALA A 187 -1.10 -14.38 -4.34
N HIS A 188 -2.43 -14.33 -4.28
CA HIS A 188 -3.23 -14.83 -3.17
C HIS A 188 -4.39 -15.63 -3.71
N ARG A 189 -4.89 -16.59 -2.92
CA ARG A 189 -5.97 -17.48 -3.36
C ARG A 189 -7.22 -16.67 -3.73
N LEU A 190 -7.73 -16.91 -4.93
CA LEU A 190 -8.95 -16.29 -5.41
C LEU A 190 -10.12 -16.63 -4.45
N PRO A 191 -10.91 -15.63 -3.99
CA PRO A 191 -12.09 -15.89 -3.17
C PRO A 191 -13.16 -16.67 -3.93
N ASN A 192 -14.18 -17.15 -3.22
CA ASN A 192 -15.39 -17.64 -3.88
C ASN A 192 -16.03 -16.49 -4.66
N MET A 193 -16.18 -16.68 -5.97
CA MET A 193 -16.69 -15.66 -6.88
C MET A 193 -18.18 -15.86 -7.21
N ALA A 194 -18.87 -16.80 -6.55
CA ALA A 194 -20.29 -17.00 -6.74
C ALA A 194 -21.06 -15.69 -6.49
N GLY A 195 -21.88 -15.29 -7.46
CA GLY A 195 -22.67 -14.06 -7.40
C GLY A 195 -21.89 -12.77 -7.71
N VAL A 196 -20.61 -12.83 -8.10
CA VAL A 196 -19.87 -11.66 -8.57
C VAL A 196 -20.26 -11.35 -10.02
N PRO A 197 -20.81 -10.15 -10.33
CA PRO A 197 -21.22 -9.80 -11.68
C PRO A 197 -20.07 -9.92 -12.69
N GLY A 198 -20.33 -10.59 -13.81
CA GLY A 198 -19.33 -10.80 -14.87
C GLY A 198 -18.28 -11.88 -14.57
N TRP A 199 -18.48 -12.69 -13.54
CA TRP A 199 -17.65 -13.86 -13.22
C TRP A 199 -18.46 -15.15 -13.42
N ASN A 200 -18.57 -15.58 -14.67
CA ASN A 200 -19.23 -16.83 -15.09
C ASN A 200 -18.27 -17.66 -15.93
#